data_AF-A0A434QUE7-F1
#
_entry.id   AF-A0A434QUE7-F1
#
_cell.length_a   1.000
_cell.length_b   1.000
_cell.length_c   1.000
_cell.angle_alpha   90.00
_cell.angle_beta   90.00
_cell.angle_gamma   90.00
#
_symmetry.space_group_name_H-M   'P 1'
#
loop_
_entity.id
_entity.type
_entity.pdbx_description
1 polymer ?
#
loop_
_entity_poly.entity_id
_entity_poly.type
_entity_poly.pdbx_seq_one_letter_code
_entity_poly.pdbx_strand_id
1 'polypeptide(L)' 'MTKWSPNSWRAKPIKQVPAYPDLAALEATEARLTTYPPLVFAGEARKLKKQLAAVAAGEAFLLQGGDCAE' A
#
# COMPACT_ATOMS: atom_id res chain seq x y z
N MET A 1 -2.72 18.77 13.86
CA MET A 1 -2.74 17.67 12.87
C MET A 1 -2.22 16.40 13.54
N THR A 2 -2.88 15.26 13.38
CA THR A 2 -2.37 13.99 13.93
C THR A 2 -1.07 13.60 13.21
N LYS A 3 -0.02 13.24 13.95
CA LYS A 3 1.25 12.79 13.38
C LYS A 3 1.03 11.51 12.57
N TRP A 4 1.54 11.47 11.34
CA TRP A 4 1.42 10.29 10.47
C TRP A 4 2.35 9.16 10.96
N SER A 5 1.85 7.93 10.92
CA SER A 5 2.61 6.69 11.08
C SER A 5 1.89 5.58 10.29
N PRO A 6 2.55 4.44 9.99
CA PRO A 6 1.88 3.31 9.34
C PRO A 6 0.64 2.79 10.07
N ASN A 7 0.52 3.02 11.39
CA ASN A 7 -0.62 2.58 12.20
C ASN A 7 -1.73 3.63 12.36
N SER A 8 -1.52 4.87 11.91
CA SER A 8 -2.47 5.97 12.19
C SER A 8 -3.82 5.81 11.49
N TRP A 9 -3.91 4.98 10.43
CA TRP A 9 -5.17 4.70 9.73
C TRP A 9 -6.17 3.90 10.57
N ARG A 10 -5.69 3.07 11.52
CA ARG A 10 -6.56 2.20 12.34
C ARG A 10 -7.54 2.99 13.22
N ALA A 11 -7.27 4.26 13.46
CA ALA A 11 -8.15 5.17 14.23
C ALA A 11 -9.16 5.93 13.35
N LYS A 12 -9.24 5.63 12.04
CA LYS A 12 -10.16 6.27 11.10
C LYS A 12 -11.31 5.32 10.75
N PRO A 13 -12.49 5.84 10.34
CA PRO A 13 -13.53 5.00 9.74
C PRO A 13 -13.00 4.28 8.49
N ILE A 14 -13.22 2.97 8.40
CA ILE A 14 -12.77 2.12 7.28
C ILE A 14 -13.96 1.38 6.65
N LYS A 15 -13.84 1.00 5.39
CA LYS A 15 -14.85 0.25 4.61
C LYS A 15 -14.20 -0.98 3.98
N GLN A 16 -15.00 -1.98 3.62
CA GLN A 16 -14.56 -3.19 2.90
C GLN A 16 -13.47 -4.01 3.62
N VAL A 17 -13.43 -3.96 4.96
CA VAL A 17 -12.50 -4.77 5.76
C VAL A 17 -13.21 -6.03 6.25
N PRO A 18 -12.59 -7.23 6.12
CA PRO A 18 -13.16 -8.47 6.64
C PRO A 18 -13.37 -8.43 8.15
N ALA A 19 -14.42 -9.10 8.61
CA ALA A 19 -14.56 -9.44 10.03
C ALA A 19 -13.73 -10.69 10.33
N TYR A 20 -12.51 -10.51 10.84
CA TYR A 20 -11.65 -11.62 11.25
C TYR A 20 -12.20 -12.25 12.54
N PRO A 21 -12.50 -13.56 12.55
CA PRO A 21 -13.05 -14.23 13.74
C PRO A 21 -12.01 -14.43 14.84
N ASP A 22 -10.72 -14.46 14.50
CA ASP A 22 -9.59 -14.62 15.41
C ASP A 22 -8.60 -13.47 15.24
N LEU A 23 -8.60 -12.54 16.20
CA LEU A 23 -7.71 -11.39 16.21
C LEU A 23 -6.27 -11.73 16.61
N ALA A 24 -6.07 -12.80 17.39
CA ALA A 24 -4.73 -13.25 17.76
C ALA A 24 -4.02 -13.86 16.54
N ALA A 25 -4.75 -14.64 15.72
CA ALA A 25 -4.23 -15.14 14.45
C ALA A 25 -3.89 -13.99 13.47
N LEU A 26 -4.72 -12.93 13.43
CA LEU A 26 -4.43 -11.74 12.64
C LEU A 26 -3.13 -11.06 13.09
N GLU A 27 -2.98 -10.79 14.39
CA GLU A 27 -1.77 -10.15 14.94
C GLU A 27 -0.52 -10.99 14.69
N ALA A 28 -0.59 -12.30 14.92
CA ALA A 28 0.52 -13.22 14.64
C ALA A 28 0.91 -13.21 13.15
N THR A 29 -0.07 -13.12 12.25
CA THR A 29 0.16 -13.05 10.80
C THR A 29 0.81 -11.73 10.40
N GLU A 30 0.33 -10.59 10.92
CA GLU A 30 0.93 -9.27 10.68
C GLU A 30 2.38 -9.19 11.19
N ALA A 31 2.65 -9.75 12.37
CA ALA A 31 4.00 -9.82 12.95
C ALA A 31 4.94 -10.63 12.05
N ARG A 32 4.49 -11.77 11.54
CA ARG A 32 5.27 -12.59 10.61
C ARG A 32 5.55 -11.87 9.29
N LEU A 33 4.54 -11.26 8.66
CA LEU A 33 4.70 -10.55 7.39
C LEU A 33 5.69 -9.38 7.49
N THR A 34 5.74 -8.71 8.65
CA THR A 34 6.69 -7.61 8.90
C THR A 34 8.16 -8.06 8.84
N THR A 35 8.45 -9.35 9.00
CA THR A 35 9.81 -9.91 8.92
C THR A 35 10.27 -10.22 7.49
N TYR A 36 9.36 -10.21 6.52
CA TYR A 36 9.66 -10.58 5.13
C TYR A 36 10.34 -9.43 4.38
N PRO A 37 11.18 -9.76 3.38
CA PRO A 37 11.79 -8.74 2.55
C PRO A 37 10.71 -7.94 1.81
N PRO A 38 10.93 -6.65 1.55
CA PRO A 38 10.01 -5.85 0.77
C PRO A 38 9.95 -6.35 -0.69
N LEU A 39 8.79 -6.22 -1.32
CA LEU A 39 8.62 -6.60 -2.74
C LEU A 39 9.31 -5.63 -3.70
N VAL A 40 9.48 -4.37 -3.30
CA VAL A 40 10.10 -3.31 -4.11
C VAL A 40 11.01 -2.43 -3.25
N PHE A 41 12.00 -1.82 -3.89
CA PHE A 41 12.89 -0.86 -3.26
C PHE A 41 12.30 0.56 -3.31
N ALA A 42 12.60 1.38 -2.31
CA ALA A 42 12.14 2.79 -2.28
C ALA A 42 12.62 3.61 -3.50
N GLY A 43 13.75 3.22 -4.11
CA GLY A 43 14.25 3.84 -5.34
C GLY A 43 13.33 3.63 -6.55
N GLU A 44 12.69 2.47 -6.65
CA GLU A 44 11.78 2.12 -7.75
C GLU A 44 10.50 2.93 -7.65
N ALA A 45 9.95 3.08 -6.43
CA ALA A 45 8.79 3.94 -6.19
C ALA A 45 9.09 5.43 -6.53
N ARG A 46 10.29 5.92 -6.20
CA ARG A 46 10.71 7.29 -6.59
C ARG A 46 10.86 7.44 -8.10
N LYS A 47 11.37 6.43 -8.79
CA LYS A 47 11.49 6.41 -10.25
C LYS A 47 10.10 6.46 -10.90
N LEU A 48 9.16 5.63 -10.45
CA LEU A 48 7.77 5.66 -10.92
C LEU A 48 7.13 7.02 -10.66
N LYS A 49 7.32 7.61 -9.47
CA LYS A 49 6.80 8.96 -9.16
C LYS A 49 7.31 10.03 -10.14
N LYS A 50 8.57 9.96 -10.57
CA LYS A 50 9.11 10.87 -11.59
C LYS A 50 8.40 10.69 -12.95
N GLN A 51 8.13 9.45 -13.35
CA GLN A 51 7.38 9.15 -14.58
C GLN A 51 5.93 9.65 -14.50
N LEU A 52 5.26 9.44 -13.37
CA LEU A 52 3.91 9.95 -13.12
C LEU A 52 3.86 11.50 -13.11
N ALA A 53 4.93 12.17 -12.71
CA ALA A 53 5.02 13.63 -12.81
C ALA A 53 5.00 14.11 -14.27
N ALA A 54 5.67 13.40 -15.19
CA ALA A 54 5.61 13.69 -16.63
C ALA A 54 4.20 13.44 -17.20
N VAL A 55 3.51 12.38 -16.74
CA VAL A 55 2.11 12.14 -17.10
C VAL A 55 1.21 13.30 -16.64
N ALA A 56 1.37 13.75 -15.40
CA ALA A 56 0.61 14.87 -14.86
C ALA A 56 0.90 16.20 -15.60
N ALA A 57 2.10 16.36 -16.16
CA ALA A 57 2.49 17.50 -16.99
C ALA A 57 2.01 17.40 -18.45
N GLY A 58 1.38 16.29 -18.85
CA GLY A 58 0.95 16.06 -20.24
C GLY A 58 2.07 15.64 -21.20
N GLU A 59 3.24 15.28 -20.67
CA GLU A 59 4.43 14.88 -21.43
C GLU A 59 4.50 13.36 -21.67
N ALA A 60 3.63 12.60 -21.02
CA ALA A 60 3.55 11.15 -21.12
C ALA A 60 2.11 10.65 -20.88
N PHE A 61 1.84 9.38 -21.18
CA PHE A 61 0.57 8.71 -20.93
C PHE A 61 0.75 7.52 -19.96
N LEU A 62 -0.22 7.26 -19.09
CA LEU A 62 -0.22 6.12 -18.19
C LEU A 62 -1.15 5.03 -18.71
N LEU A 63 -0.62 3.82 -18.87
CA LEU A 63 -1.42 2.60 -19.07
C LEU A 63 -1.26 1.70 -17.84
N GLN A 64 -2.37 1.33 -17.21
CA GLN A 64 -2.42 0.37 -16.12
C GLN A 64 -3.42 -0.74 -16.48
N GLY A 65 -3.00 -2.00 -16.41
CA GLY A 65 -3.82 -3.16 -16.74
C GLY A 65 -3.27 -4.44 -16.11
N GLY A 66 -4.13 -5.45 -15.95
CA GLY A 66 -3.84 -6.72 -15.27
C GLY A 66 -5.11 -7.51 -14.98
N ASP A 67 -4.98 -8.54 -14.15
CA ASP A 67 -6.07 -9.44 -13.76
C ASP A 67 -7.15 -8.73 -12.92
N CYS A 68 -8.38 -9.24 -12.97
CA CYS A 68 -9.47 -8.75 -12.10
C CYS A 68 -9.28 -9.20 -10.64
N ALA A 69 -8.76 -10.41 -10.47
CA ALA A 69 -8.33 -11.00 -9.20
C ALA A 69 -7.23 -12.01 -9.54
N GLU A 70 -6.03 -11.81 -8.99
CA GLU A 70 -4.86 -12.68 -9.14
C GLU A 70 -5.03 -14.04 -8.45
#